data_AF-A0A3A0AJI1-F1
#
_entry.id   AF-A0A3A0AJI1-F1
#
_cell.length_a   1.000
_cell.length_b   1.000
_cell.length_c   1.000
_cell.angle_alpha   90.00
_cell.angle_beta   90.00
_cell.angle_gamma   90.00
#
_symmetry.space_group_name_H-M   'P 1'
#
loop_
_entity.id
_entity.type
_entity.pdbx_description
1 polymer ?
#
loop_
_entity_poly.entity_id
_entity_poly.type
_entity_poly.pdbx_seq_one_letter_code
_entity_poly.pdbx_strand_id
1 'polypeptide(L)'
;MDIQGFVEQIDGEFGYRMLRPANWEPIHLGAVRGYRFAASAAGEDRLLLTVGNLAVMAAQASAGTQVAPWVEFQQSDSLEAWMQQREAAWTQVAQSTGLSFERYMTLPNGAVYLLLLPEQSLQLIAYLLDDGHPLTVSLEGFGAYVQRSKLEESGLSADFLTMLRSAQAIEPDVERIDPPLPQ
;
A
#
# COMPACT_ATOMS: atom_id res chain seq x y z
N MET A 1 14.94 -13.76 3.13
CA MET A 1 13.47 -13.79 3.17
C MET A 1 13.04 -14.08 1.74
N ASP A 2 12.13 -15.03 1.54
CA ASP A 2 11.77 -15.47 0.19
C ASP A 2 10.24 -15.56 0.10
N ILE A 3 9.66 -14.85 -0.87
CA ILE A 3 8.24 -14.98 -1.21
C ILE A 3 8.12 -16.30 -1.97
N GLN A 4 7.46 -17.29 -1.35
CA GLN A 4 7.39 -18.66 -1.88
C GLN A 4 6.45 -18.80 -3.09
N GLY A 5 5.83 -17.70 -3.51
CA GLY A 5 4.88 -17.63 -4.61
C GLY A 5 3.79 -16.59 -4.32
N PHE A 6 2.92 -16.39 -5.30
CA PHE A 6 1.77 -15.51 -5.19
C PHE A 6 0.47 -16.30 -5.22
N VAL A 7 -0.53 -15.80 -4.51
CA VAL A 7 -1.91 -16.25 -4.62
C VAL A 7 -2.76 -15.02 -4.92
N GLU A 8 -3.73 -15.18 -5.81
CA GLU A 8 -4.74 -14.14 -6.02
C GLU A 8 -5.59 -14.02 -4.75
N GLN A 9 -5.76 -12.80 -4.28
CA GLN A 9 -6.73 -12.44 -3.26
C GLN A 9 -7.78 -11.53 -3.89
N ILE A 10 -9.03 -11.90 -3.74
CA ILE A 10 -10.20 -11.04 -3.83
C ILE A 10 -10.62 -10.72 -2.40
N ASP A 11 -10.73 -9.44 -2.08
CA ASP A 11 -11.09 -8.97 -0.75
C ASP A 11 -12.15 -7.88 -0.89
N GLY A 12 -13.40 -8.31 -1.06
CA GLY A 12 -14.52 -7.41 -1.26
C GLY A 12 -14.85 -6.55 -0.04
N GLU A 13 -14.40 -6.92 1.17
CA GLU A 13 -14.47 -6.04 2.35
C GLU A 13 -13.68 -4.74 2.14
N PHE A 14 -12.53 -4.83 1.47
CA PHE A 14 -11.64 -3.70 1.18
C PHE A 14 -11.65 -3.24 -0.28
N GLY A 15 -12.52 -3.84 -1.11
CA GLY A 15 -12.79 -3.42 -2.49
C GLY A 15 -11.60 -3.56 -3.44
N TYR A 16 -10.79 -4.63 -3.30
CA TYR A 16 -9.69 -4.90 -4.22
C TYR A 16 -9.56 -6.39 -4.60
N ARG A 17 -8.86 -6.62 -5.70
CA ARG A 17 -8.23 -7.91 -6.01
C ARG A 17 -6.77 -7.71 -6.37
N MET A 18 -5.90 -8.64 -5.99
CA MET A 18 -4.44 -8.52 -6.15
C MET A 18 -3.75 -9.87 -5.93
N LEU A 19 -2.63 -10.12 -6.59
CA LEU A 19 -1.67 -11.13 -6.19
C LEU A 19 -0.97 -10.71 -4.88
N ARG A 20 -1.10 -11.51 -3.83
CA ARG A 20 -0.38 -11.31 -2.56
C ARG A 20 0.59 -12.46 -2.27
N PRO A 21 1.61 -12.28 -1.42
CA PRO A 21 2.56 -13.33 -1.13
C PRO A 21 1.86 -14.50 -0.43
N ALA A 22 2.00 -15.71 -0.97
CA ALA A 22 1.24 -16.88 -0.53
C ALA A 22 1.51 -17.25 0.95
N ASN A 23 2.74 -17.00 1.40
CA ASN A 23 3.24 -17.31 2.75
C ASN A 23 3.06 -16.16 3.76
N TRP A 24 2.34 -15.09 3.42
CA TRP A 24 2.08 -13.98 4.33
C TRP A 24 0.71 -14.11 4.98
N GLU A 25 0.65 -13.82 6.27
CA GLU A 25 -0.56 -13.91 7.08
C GLU A 25 -1.40 -12.64 6.90
N PRO A 26 -2.68 -12.77 6.52
CA PRO A 26 -3.61 -11.64 6.47
C PRO A 26 -3.91 -11.13 7.88
N ILE A 27 -4.07 -9.81 8.03
CA ILE A 27 -4.48 -9.14 9.26
C ILE A 27 -5.43 -7.98 8.93
N HIS A 28 -6.48 -7.79 9.73
CA HIS A 28 -7.41 -6.67 9.58
C HIS A 28 -6.86 -5.44 10.34
N LEU A 29 -6.58 -4.34 9.64
CA LEU A 29 -5.93 -3.14 10.21
C LEU A 29 -6.85 -1.90 10.21
N GLY A 30 -8.15 -2.13 10.43
CA GLY A 30 -9.15 -1.06 10.41
C GLY A 30 -9.59 -0.82 8.97
N ALA A 31 -9.13 0.26 8.35
CA ALA A 31 -9.56 0.66 7.00
C ALA A 31 -8.80 -0.05 5.86
N VAL A 32 -7.82 -0.89 6.16
CA VAL A 32 -7.03 -1.62 5.14
C VAL A 32 -6.83 -3.09 5.53
N ARG A 33 -6.60 -3.92 4.51
CA ARG A 33 -6.06 -5.27 4.71
C ARG A 33 -4.54 -5.20 4.84
N GLY A 34 -4.00 -5.81 5.89
CA GLY A 34 -2.56 -6.04 6.04
C GLY A 34 -2.17 -7.48 5.72
N TYR A 35 -0.91 -7.68 5.34
CA TYR A 35 -0.25 -8.97 5.22
C TYR A 35 1.11 -8.90 5.88
N ARG A 36 1.39 -9.80 6.80
CA ARG A 36 2.67 -9.87 7.52
C ARG A 36 3.40 -11.16 7.22
N PHE A 37 4.72 -11.10 7.11
CA PHE A 37 5.52 -12.32 7.05
C PHE A 37 5.72 -12.87 8.47
N ALA A 38 5.25 -14.10 8.72
CA ALA A 38 5.20 -14.69 10.06
C ALA A 38 6.58 -14.75 10.75
N ALA A 39 7.64 -15.12 10.02
CA ALA A 39 8.99 -15.19 10.57
C ALA A 39 9.59 -13.82 10.89
N SER A 40 8.93 -12.73 10.48
CA SER A 40 9.30 -11.35 10.82
C SER A 40 8.32 -10.71 11.81
N ALA A 41 7.34 -11.43 12.36
CA ALA A 41 6.33 -10.81 13.23
C ALA A 41 6.84 -10.47 14.65
N ALA A 42 7.93 -11.11 15.10
CA ALA A 42 8.44 -11.01 16.48
C ALA A 42 9.86 -10.40 16.61
N GLY A 43 10.50 -10.02 15.49
CA GLY A 43 11.86 -9.46 15.46
C GLY A 43 11.91 -7.96 15.17
N GLU A 44 13.11 -7.37 15.20
CA GLU A 44 13.36 -5.98 14.76
C GLU A 44 13.18 -5.82 13.24
N ASP A 45 13.56 -6.85 12.48
CA ASP A 45 13.36 -6.94 11.04
C ASP A 45 11.94 -7.37 10.73
N ARG A 46 11.13 -6.47 10.17
CA ARG A 46 9.71 -6.73 9.88
C ARG A 46 9.28 -6.16 8.53
N LEU A 47 8.31 -6.83 7.92
CA LEU A 47 7.60 -6.31 6.74
C LEU A 47 6.10 -6.34 6.98
N LEU A 48 5.44 -5.31 6.48
CA LEU A 48 3.99 -5.20 6.43
C LEU A 48 3.57 -4.71 5.05
N LEU A 49 2.78 -5.51 4.34
CA LEU A 49 2.11 -5.10 3.12
C LEU A 49 0.69 -4.64 3.50
N THR A 50 0.26 -3.48 3.05
CA THR A 50 -1.12 -3.00 3.22
C THR A 50 -1.75 -2.69 1.87
N VAL A 51 -3.04 -2.96 1.75
CA VAL A 51 -3.84 -2.68 0.55
C VAL A 51 -5.17 -2.06 0.98
N GLY A 52 -5.60 -1.02 0.27
CA GLY A 52 -6.90 -0.41 0.49
C GLY A 52 -7.43 0.30 -0.76
N ASN A 53 -8.75 0.23 -0.93
CA ASN A 53 -9.47 1.10 -1.85
C ASN A 53 -9.80 2.41 -1.13
N LEU A 54 -9.35 3.55 -1.67
CA LEU A 54 -9.48 4.83 -0.95
C LEU A 54 -10.95 5.26 -0.77
N ALA A 55 -11.84 4.87 -1.70
CA ALA A 55 -13.27 5.16 -1.57
C ALA A 55 -13.90 4.34 -0.43
N VAL A 56 -13.51 3.06 -0.30
CA VAL A 56 -13.93 2.18 0.80
C VAL A 56 -13.40 2.69 2.13
N MET A 57 -12.11 3.04 2.19
CA MET A 57 -11.49 3.65 3.36
C MET A 57 -12.22 4.92 3.81
N ALA A 58 -12.58 5.78 2.86
CA ALA A 58 -13.32 7.02 3.15
C ALA A 58 -14.74 6.74 3.67
N ALA A 59 -15.42 5.72 3.14
CA ALA A 59 -16.74 5.31 3.60
C ALA A 59 -16.70 4.69 5.01
N GLN A 60 -15.61 4.02 5.38
CA GLN A 60 -15.40 3.41 6.69
C GLN A 60 -14.87 4.40 7.74
N ALA A 61 -14.40 5.58 7.33
CA ALA A 61 -13.83 6.58 8.23
C ALA A 61 -14.85 7.06 9.26
N SER A 62 -14.43 7.22 10.52
CA SER A 62 -15.27 7.80 11.57
C SER A 62 -15.72 9.22 11.22
N ALA A 63 -16.89 9.62 11.73
CA ALA A 63 -17.42 10.96 11.50
C ALA A 63 -16.38 12.04 11.86
N GLY A 64 -16.04 12.89 10.90
CA GLY A 64 -15.04 13.96 11.05
C GLY A 64 -13.61 13.57 10.66
N THR A 65 -13.34 12.30 10.34
CA THR A 65 -12.03 11.84 9.85
C THR A 65 -12.01 11.85 8.32
N GLN A 66 -11.02 12.53 7.73
CA GLN A 66 -10.81 12.52 6.29
C GLN A 66 -9.67 11.58 5.90
N VAL A 67 -9.87 10.81 4.83
CA VAL A 67 -8.80 10.05 4.17
C VAL A 67 -8.12 10.99 3.19
N ALA A 68 -7.00 11.62 3.60
CA ALA A 68 -6.35 12.66 2.81
C ALA A 68 -6.09 12.27 1.33
N PRO A 69 -5.54 11.06 1.02
CA PRO A 69 -5.36 10.64 -0.37
C PRO A 69 -6.65 10.61 -1.20
N TRP A 70 -7.79 10.31 -0.57
CA TRP A 70 -9.10 10.33 -1.21
C TRP A 70 -9.56 11.76 -1.50
N VAL A 71 -9.43 12.66 -0.53
CA VAL A 71 -9.83 14.07 -0.69
C VAL A 71 -9.03 14.74 -1.81
N GLU A 72 -7.71 14.52 -1.84
CA GLU A 72 -6.82 15.04 -2.88
C GLU A 72 -7.19 14.48 -4.26
N PHE A 73 -7.53 13.18 -4.34
CA PHE A 73 -8.00 12.56 -5.58
C PHE A 73 -9.29 13.24 -6.08
N GLN A 74 -10.27 13.47 -5.21
CA GLN A 74 -11.52 14.13 -5.58
C GLN A 74 -11.34 15.58 -6.06
N GLN A 75 -10.24 16.23 -5.68
CA GLN A 75 -9.89 17.59 -6.10
C GLN A 75 -8.98 17.63 -7.34
N SER A 76 -8.64 16.47 -7.89
CA SER A 76 -7.67 16.35 -8.98
C SER A 76 -8.36 15.99 -10.29
N ASP A 77 -8.09 16.76 -11.34
CA ASP A 77 -8.67 16.52 -12.67
C ASP A 77 -7.95 15.40 -13.46
N SER A 78 -6.84 14.87 -12.92
CA SER A 78 -6.06 13.81 -13.54
C SER A 78 -5.19 13.07 -12.52
N LEU A 79 -4.69 11.88 -12.89
CA LEU A 79 -3.72 11.13 -12.10
C LEU A 79 -2.45 11.94 -11.83
N GLU A 80 -1.92 12.67 -12.82
CA GLU A 80 -0.72 13.49 -12.64
C GLU A 80 -0.99 14.65 -11.66
N ALA A 81 -2.14 15.32 -11.76
CA ALA A 81 -2.52 16.35 -10.81
C ALA A 81 -2.65 15.79 -9.38
N TRP A 82 -3.21 14.59 -9.23
CA TRP A 82 -3.30 13.92 -7.93
C TRP A 82 -1.92 13.61 -7.35
N MET A 83 -1.00 13.09 -8.16
CA MET A 83 0.37 12.80 -7.73
C MET A 83 1.11 14.07 -7.30
N GLN A 84 0.95 15.17 -8.03
CA GLN A 84 1.54 16.45 -7.66
C GLN A 84 0.98 16.99 -6.33
N GLN A 85 -0.33 16.81 -6.07
CA GLN A 85 -0.92 17.17 -4.78
C GLN A 85 -0.32 16.33 -3.63
N ARG A 86 -0.13 15.01 -3.83
CA ARG A 86 0.53 14.13 -2.84
C ARG A 86 1.94 14.61 -2.51
N GLU A 87 2.73 14.88 -3.54
CA GLU A 87 4.12 15.34 -3.39
C GLU A 87 4.20 16.70 -2.70
N ALA A 88 3.27 17.62 -3.03
CA ALA A 88 3.18 18.91 -2.36
C ALA A 88 2.81 18.77 -0.87
N ALA A 89 1.84 17.91 -0.53
CA ALA A 89 1.46 17.64 0.85
C ALA A 89 2.63 17.05 1.67
N TRP A 90 3.37 16.08 1.11
CA TRP A 90 4.56 15.55 1.76
C TRP A 90 5.67 16.59 1.92
N THR A 91 5.90 17.43 0.90
CA THR A 91 6.89 18.51 0.96
C THR A 91 6.60 19.48 2.11
N GLN A 92 5.33 19.80 2.36
CA GLN A 92 4.93 20.70 3.44
C GLN A 92 5.26 20.15 4.83
N VAL A 93 5.16 18.83 5.03
CA VAL A 93 5.39 18.18 6.34
C VAL A 93 6.79 17.61 6.50
N ALA A 94 7.55 17.43 5.40
CA ALA A 94 8.89 16.84 5.41
C ALA A 94 9.83 17.53 6.41
N GLN A 95 9.82 18.85 6.44
CA GLN A 95 10.71 19.64 7.30
C GLN A 95 10.38 19.52 8.79
N SER A 96 9.11 19.38 9.15
CA SER A 96 8.66 19.34 10.56
C SER A 96 8.60 17.93 11.14
N THR A 97 8.46 16.92 10.28
CA THR A 97 8.32 15.52 10.70
C THR A 97 9.59 14.72 10.54
N GLY A 98 10.51 15.13 9.66
CA GLY A 98 11.66 14.30 9.27
C GLY A 98 11.33 13.26 8.20
N LEU A 99 10.12 13.32 7.62
CA LEU A 99 9.75 12.56 6.43
C LEU A 99 10.68 12.94 5.26
N SER A 100 11.24 11.94 4.60
CA SER A 100 11.85 12.07 3.27
C SER A 100 11.07 11.23 2.28
N PHE A 101 10.95 11.69 1.04
CA PHE A 101 10.30 10.93 -0.02
C PHE A 101 11.00 11.13 -1.37
N GLU A 102 10.95 10.11 -2.21
CA GLU A 102 11.32 10.19 -3.62
C GLU A 102 10.31 9.41 -4.48
N ARG A 103 10.06 9.87 -5.70
CA ARG A 103 9.32 9.09 -6.69
C ARG A 103 10.21 7.95 -7.17
N TYR A 104 9.89 6.72 -6.75
CA TYR A 104 10.66 5.52 -7.06
C TYR A 104 10.45 5.10 -8.52
N MET A 105 9.20 5.11 -8.99
CA MET A 105 8.88 4.92 -10.41
C MET A 105 7.46 5.39 -10.78
N THR A 106 7.24 5.58 -12.08
CA THR A 106 5.92 5.83 -12.65
C THR A 106 5.37 4.56 -13.31
N LEU A 107 4.08 4.30 -13.11
CA LEU A 107 3.32 3.23 -13.75
C LEU A 107 2.30 3.85 -14.72
N PRO A 108 1.79 3.11 -15.72
CA PRO A 108 0.76 3.63 -16.63
C PRO A 108 -0.51 4.13 -15.92
N ASN A 109 -0.83 3.53 -14.77
CA ASN A 109 -2.01 3.82 -13.97
C ASN A 109 -1.67 4.35 -12.57
N GLY A 110 -0.43 4.81 -12.31
CA GLY A 110 -0.08 5.26 -10.97
C GLY A 110 1.37 5.70 -10.79
N ALA A 111 1.76 5.88 -9.54
CA ALA A 111 3.15 6.11 -9.18
C ALA A 111 3.50 5.38 -7.88
N VAL A 112 4.77 5.00 -7.77
CA VAL A 112 5.36 4.37 -6.59
C VAL A 112 6.36 5.34 -5.99
N TYR A 113 6.28 5.52 -4.69
CA TYR A 113 7.14 6.38 -3.89
C TYR A 113 7.90 5.56 -2.87
N LEU A 114 9.11 5.99 -2.58
CA LEU A 114 9.90 5.52 -1.46
C LEU A 114 9.87 6.61 -0.39
N LEU A 115 9.34 6.29 0.79
CA LEU A 115 9.26 7.18 1.94
C LEU A 115 10.18 6.65 3.04
N LEU A 116 10.99 7.53 3.62
CA LEU A 116 11.68 7.26 4.88
C LEU A 116 10.93 7.98 5.99
N LEU A 117 10.36 7.20 6.89
CA LEU A 117 9.52 7.67 7.98
C LEU A 117 10.35 7.92 9.25
N PRO A 118 9.92 8.85 10.12
CA PRO A 118 10.69 9.23 11.32
C PRO A 118 10.87 8.10 12.35
N GLU A 119 9.96 7.12 12.33
CA GLU A 119 9.99 5.94 13.20
C GLU A 119 11.01 4.87 12.75
N GLN A 120 11.93 5.24 11.87
CA GLN A 120 12.90 4.33 11.26
C GLN A 120 12.20 3.18 10.53
N SER A 121 11.22 3.53 9.69
CA SER A 121 10.67 2.61 8.69
C SER A 121 10.85 3.19 7.30
N LEU A 122 11.01 2.28 6.33
CA LEU A 122 11.07 2.60 4.92
C LEU A 122 9.81 2.04 4.27
N GLN A 123 9.07 2.87 3.53
CA GLN A 123 7.82 2.49 2.91
C GLN A 123 7.91 2.66 1.40
N LEU A 124 7.67 1.59 0.65
CA LEU A 124 7.27 1.68 -0.75
C LEU A 124 5.75 1.84 -0.78
N ILE A 125 5.24 2.98 -1.22
CA ILE A 125 3.79 3.23 -1.33
C ILE A 125 3.43 3.54 -2.78
N ALA A 126 2.41 2.86 -3.28
CA ALA A 126 1.87 3.06 -4.60
C ALA A 126 0.46 3.64 -4.51
N TYR A 127 0.20 4.64 -5.33
CA TYR A 127 -1.12 5.15 -5.62
C TYR A 127 -1.47 4.75 -7.05
N LEU A 128 -2.50 3.91 -7.20
CA LEU A 128 -2.96 3.38 -8.48
C LEU A 128 -4.36 3.91 -8.78
N LEU A 129 -4.70 4.04 -10.06
CA LEU A 129 -6.01 4.42 -10.55
C LEU A 129 -6.51 3.35 -11.51
N ASP A 130 -7.46 2.54 -11.07
CA ASP A 130 -8.06 1.47 -11.86
C ASP A 130 -9.47 1.86 -12.28
N ASP A 131 -9.66 2.18 -13.57
CA ASP A 131 -10.93 2.65 -14.14
C ASP A 131 -11.64 3.73 -13.28
N GLY A 132 -10.88 4.74 -12.85
CA GLY A 132 -11.39 5.82 -12.00
C GLY A 132 -11.47 5.51 -10.50
N HIS A 133 -11.11 4.29 -10.08
CA HIS A 133 -11.11 3.88 -8.67
C HIS A 133 -9.68 3.90 -8.11
N PRO A 134 -9.39 4.76 -7.13
CA PRO A 134 -8.06 4.87 -6.59
C PRO A 134 -7.76 3.81 -5.51
N LEU A 135 -6.64 3.12 -5.68
CA LEU A 135 -6.09 2.16 -4.73
C LEU A 135 -4.80 2.68 -4.10
N THR A 136 -4.57 2.27 -2.86
CA THR A 136 -3.27 2.37 -2.20
C THR A 136 -2.74 0.98 -1.89
N VAL A 137 -1.48 0.74 -2.22
CA VAL A 137 -0.75 -0.47 -1.85
C VAL A 137 0.58 -0.03 -1.27
N SER A 138 0.96 -0.52 -0.09
CA SER A 138 2.24 -0.16 0.52
C SER A 138 2.97 -1.35 1.10
N LEU A 139 4.29 -1.38 0.97
CA LEU A 139 5.19 -2.29 1.63
C LEU A 139 6.06 -1.50 2.58
N GLU A 140 5.83 -1.67 3.88
CA GLU A 140 6.61 -1.05 4.94
C GLU A 140 7.63 -2.03 5.51
N GLY A 141 8.86 -1.56 5.67
CA GLY A 141 9.98 -2.30 6.20
C GLY A 141 10.60 -1.66 7.45
N PHE A 142 10.96 -2.52 8.40
CA PHE A 142 11.58 -2.19 9.68
C PHE A 142 12.92 -2.92 9.84
N GLY A 143 13.78 -2.44 10.74
CA GLY A 143 15.09 -3.06 11.01
C GLY A 143 16.00 -3.01 9.79
N ALA A 144 16.51 -4.15 9.32
CA ALA A 144 17.33 -4.24 8.12
C ALA A 144 16.60 -3.75 6.84
N TYR A 145 15.27 -3.79 6.82
CA TYR A 145 14.46 -3.37 5.66
C TYR A 145 14.26 -1.86 5.56
N VAL A 146 14.84 -1.06 6.46
CA VAL A 146 14.90 0.40 6.32
C VAL A 146 15.87 0.86 5.22
N GLN A 147 16.66 -0.07 4.69
CA GLN A 147 17.62 0.18 3.63
C GLN A 147 17.04 -0.27 2.28
N ARG A 148 17.00 0.66 1.32
CA ARG A 148 16.57 0.38 -0.06
C ARG A 148 17.33 -0.80 -0.68
N SER A 149 18.64 -0.84 -0.52
CA SER A 149 19.48 -1.95 -1.02
C SER A 149 19.01 -3.30 -0.51
N LYS A 150 18.53 -3.38 0.73
CA LYS A 150 18.03 -4.63 1.30
C LYS A 150 16.74 -5.11 0.62
N LEU A 151 15.85 -4.19 0.27
CA LEU A 151 14.63 -4.51 -0.49
C LEU A 151 14.96 -5.00 -1.91
N GLU A 152 15.98 -4.41 -2.53
CA GLU A 152 16.41 -4.77 -3.88
C GLU A 152 17.15 -6.11 -3.90
N GLU A 153 18.12 -6.34 -2.99
CA GLU A 153 18.89 -7.59 -2.88
C GLU A 153 18.02 -8.80 -2.51
N SER A 154 16.91 -8.57 -1.79
CA SER A 154 15.97 -9.62 -1.42
C SER A 154 14.88 -9.88 -2.47
N GLY A 155 14.86 -9.13 -3.57
CA GLY A 155 13.84 -9.23 -4.61
C GLY A 155 12.49 -8.59 -4.26
N LEU A 156 12.30 -8.09 -3.03
CA LEU A 156 11.05 -7.52 -2.54
C LEU A 156 10.57 -6.34 -3.37
N SER A 157 11.48 -5.51 -3.89
CA SER A 157 11.10 -4.42 -4.80
C SER A 157 10.45 -4.96 -6.09
N ALA A 158 11.00 -6.03 -6.69
CA ALA A 158 10.45 -6.64 -7.90
C ALA A 158 9.13 -7.37 -7.62
N ASP A 159 9.04 -8.06 -6.49
CA ASP A 159 7.82 -8.72 -6.03
C ASP A 159 6.71 -7.71 -5.77
N PHE A 160 7.03 -6.57 -5.13
CA PHE A 160 6.10 -5.48 -4.93
C PHE A 160 5.51 -4.99 -6.25
N LEU A 161 6.34 -4.77 -7.28
CA LEU A 161 5.85 -4.40 -8.61
C LEU A 161 4.96 -5.46 -9.26
N THR A 162 5.23 -6.74 -9.01
CA THR A 162 4.36 -7.84 -9.46
C THR A 162 2.97 -7.74 -8.84
N MET A 163 2.91 -7.45 -7.54
CA MET A 163 1.63 -7.22 -6.84
C MET A 163 0.90 -5.99 -7.39
N LEU A 164 1.60 -4.85 -7.56
CA LEU A 164 1.00 -3.63 -8.10
C LEU A 164 0.39 -3.81 -9.49
N ARG A 165 1.06 -4.57 -10.37
CA ARG A 165 0.56 -4.84 -11.73
C ARG A 165 -0.69 -5.71 -11.77
N SER A 166 -0.94 -6.46 -10.70
CA SER A 166 -2.14 -7.30 -10.54
C SER A 166 -3.27 -6.61 -9.78
N ALA A 167 -3.00 -5.49 -9.13
CA ALA A 167 -3.96 -4.81 -8.28
C ALA A 167 -5.06 -4.16 -9.13
N GLN A 168 -6.30 -4.49 -8.81
CA GLN A 168 -7.50 -3.95 -9.44
C GLN A 168 -8.51 -3.58 -8.36
N ALA A 169 -9.26 -2.50 -8.60
CA ALA A 169 -10.38 -2.15 -7.76
C ALA A 169 -11.56 -3.06 -8.10
N ILE A 170 -12.32 -3.43 -7.10
CA ILE A 170 -13.58 -4.16 -7.30
C ILE A 170 -14.69 -3.46 -6.51
N GLU A 171 -15.93 -3.73 -6.90
CA GLU A 171 -17.08 -3.35 -6.09
C GLU A 171 -16.99 -4.00 -4.70
N PRO A 172 -17.19 -3.23 -3.61
CA PRO A 172 -17.15 -3.77 -2.27
C PRO A 172 -18.30 -4.77 -2.02
N ASP A 173 -17.93 -5.95 -1.53
CA ASP A 173 -18.84 -7.04 -1.19
C ASP A 173 -18.20 -7.89 -0.09
N VAL A 174 -18.68 -7.75 1.14
CA VAL A 174 -18.13 -8.45 2.32
C VAL A 174 -18.25 -9.97 2.25
N GLU A 175 -19.15 -10.49 1.40
CA GLU A 175 -19.31 -11.94 1.20
C GLU A 175 -18.30 -12.47 0.17
N ARG A 176 -17.67 -11.59 -0.61
CA ARG A 176 -16.75 -11.92 -1.69
C ARG A 176 -15.30 -11.83 -1.23
N ILE A 177 -14.89 -12.80 -0.42
CA ILE A 177 -13.49 -12.98 0.02
C ILE A 177 -12.99 -14.34 -0.49
N ASP A 178 -12.01 -14.33 -1.40
CA ASP A 178 -11.47 -15.53 -2.04
C ASP A 178 -9.95 -15.44 -2.26
N PRO A 179 -9.14 -16.37 -1.75
CA PRO A 179 -9.52 -17.44 -0.82
C PRO A 179 -10.03 -16.86 0.51
N PRO A 180 -10.85 -17.64 1.26
CA PRO A 180 -11.28 -17.24 2.59
C PRO A 180 -10.08 -16.91 3.48
N LEU A 181 -10.16 -15.77 4.16
CA LEU A 181 -9.16 -15.36 5.13
C LEU A 181 -9.49 -15.98 6.51
N PRO A 182 -8.48 -16.33 7.33
CA PRO A 182 -8.71 -16.69 8.72
C PRO A 182 -9.47 -15.58 9.44
N GLN A 183 -10.45 -15.97 10.26
CA GLN A 183 -11.20 -15.05 11.13
C GLN A 183 -10.36 -14.57 12.31
#